data_AF-A0A7X6T8M3-F1
#
_entry.id   AF-A0A7X6T8M3-F1
#
_cell.length_a   1.000
_cell.length_b   1.000
_cell.length_c   1.000
_cell.angle_alpha   90.00
_cell.angle_beta   90.00
_cell.angle_gamma   90.00
#
_symmetry.space_group_name_H-M   'P 1'
#
loop_
_entity.id
_entity.type
_entity.pdbx_description
1 polymer ?
#
loop_
_entity_poly.entity_id
_entity_poly.type
_entity_poly.pdbx_seq_one_letter_code
_entity_poly.pdbx_strand_id
1 'polypeptide(L)'
;MQRPDQAGKPNRGGRPPLSSGVVGALIMFVFALLWVIFGFWKLLFILVLTLVGYYVGFRYFCDRDAIRKLIDRILPPGMFR
;
A
#
# COMPACT_ATOMS: atom_id res chain seq x y z
N MET A 1 21.42 43.75 47.65
CA MET A 1 21.78 42.39 47.17
C MET A 1 21.02 42.13 45.88
N GLN A 2 21.64 42.45 44.74
CA GLN A 2 21.14 42.10 43.42
C GLN A 2 21.22 40.58 43.23
N ARG A 3 20.11 39.96 42.84
CA ARG A 3 20.15 38.68 42.12
C ARG A 3 19.79 38.98 40.67
N PRO A 4 20.76 39.09 39.78
CA PRO A 4 20.47 39.07 38.37
C PRO A 4 20.64 37.62 37.87
N ASP A 5 19.91 37.30 36.81
CA ASP A 5 20.25 36.24 35.85
C ASP A 5 19.76 34.83 36.18
N GLN A 6 18.46 34.73 36.44
CA GLN A 6 17.69 33.55 36.06
C GLN A 6 17.91 33.24 34.57
N ALA A 7 18.71 32.21 34.34
CA ALA A 7 18.50 31.14 33.37
C ALA A 7 17.88 31.60 32.04
N GLY A 8 18.76 31.85 31.06
CA GLY A 8 18.39 31.90 29.65
C GLY A 8 17.58 30.66 29.29
N LYS A 9 16.28 30.86 29.00
CA LYS A 9 15.38 29.82 28.52
C LYS A 9 15.97 29.18 27.27
N PRO A 10 16.08 27.85 27.19
CA PRO A 10 16.49 27.20 25.95
C PRO A 10 15.40 27.44 24.91
N ASN A 11 15.80 28.04 23.79
CA ASN A 11 15.00 28.18 22.58
C ASN A 11 14.77 26.77 22.01
N ARG A 12 13.72 26.10 22.49
CA ARG A 12 13.24 24.84 21.92
C ARG A 12 12.57 25.20 20.59
N GLY A 13 13.39 25.24 19.54
CA GLY A 13 12.93 25.11 18.16
C GLY A 13 12.11 23.85 18.05
N GLY A 14 10.79 24.00 18.22
CA GLY A 14 9.82 22.94 18.07
C GLY A 14 9.77 22.57 16.60
N ARG A 15 10.60 21.59 16.21
CA ARG A 15 10.33 20.80 15.01
C ARG A 15 8.94 20.20 15.23
N PRO A 16 7.94 20.49 14.40
CA PRO A 16 6.62 19.91 14.59
C PRO A 16 6.80 18.39 14.56
N PRO A 17 6.49 17.66 15.65
CA PRO A 17 6.43 16.21 15.56
C PRO A 17 5.33 15.95 14.54
N LEU A 18 5.66 15.19 13.49
CA LEU A 18 4.73 14.76 12.46
C LEU A 18 3.58 14.04 13.18
N SER A 19 2.52 14.80 13.46
CA SER A 19 1.42 14.32 14.26
C SER A 19 0.79 13.17 13.50
N SER A 20 0.41 12.12 14.19
CA SER A 20 -0.29 10.97 13.59
C SER A 20 -1.51 11.40 12.77
N GLY A 21 -2.08 12.57 13.10
CA GLY A 21 -3.15 13.21 12.33
C GLY A 21 -2.72 13.70 10.94
N VAL A 22 -1.52 14.28 10.78
CA VAL A 22 -1.01 14.69 9.46
C VAL A 22 -0.72 13.47 8.59
N VAL A 23 -0.18 12.40 9.17
CA VAL A 23 0.06 11.14 8.44
C VAL A 23 -1.26 10.51 7.99
N GLY A 24 -2.26 10.44 8.89
CA GLY A 24 -3.58 9.92 8.55
C GLY A 24 -4.29 10.75 7.47
N ALA A 25 -4.22 12.07 7.57
CA ALA A 25 -4.78 12.98 6.58
C ALA A 25 -4.10 12.81 5.22
N LEU A 26 -2.78 12.69 5.18
CA LEU A 26 -2.02 12.49 3.94
C LEU A 26 -2.38 11.16 3.27
N ILE A 27 -2.49 10.08 4.06
CA ILE A 27 -2.88 8.76 3.53
C ILE A 27 -4.28 8.82 2.92
N MET A 28 -5.26 9.35 3.65
CA MET A 28 -6.64 9.44 3.15
C MET A 28 -6.78 10.40 1.97
N PHE A 29 -6.01 11.50 1.96
CA PHE A 29 -5.99 12.43 0.84
C PHE A 29 -5.45 11.76 -0.43
N VAL A 30 -4.34 11.04 -0.33
CA VAL A 30 -3.79 10.27 -1.46
C VAL A 30 -4.76 9.19 -1.91
N PHE A 31 -5.37 8.46 -0.98
CA PHE A 31 -6.35 7.42 -1.29
C PHE A 31 -7.58 7.98 -2.00
N ALA A 32 -8.09 9.12 -1.53
CA ALA A 32 -9.21 9.83 -2.16
C ALA A 32 -8.85 10.36 -3.55
N LEU A 33 -7.63 10.88 -3.72
CA LEU A 33 -7.16 11.36 -5.02
C LEU A 33 -7.05 10.22 -6.03
N LEU A 34 -6.51 9.06 -5.61
CA LEU A 34 -6.50 7.84 -6.43
C LEU A 34 -7.94 7.39 -6.78
N TRP A 35 -8.86 7.46 -5.81
CA TRP A 35 -10.27 7.12 -6.01
C TRP A 35 -10.94 8.02 -7.06
N VAL A 36 -10.67 9.33 -7.02
CA VAL A 36 -11.21 10.31 -7.96
C VAL A 36 -10.63 10.13 -9.36
N ILE A 37 -9.32 9.88 -9.49
CA ILE A 37 -8.65 9.68 -10.79
C ILE A 37 -9.11 8.39 -11.48
N PHE A 38 -9.21 7.29 -10.73
CA PHE A 38 -9.74 6.04 -11.28
C PHE A 38 -11.27 6.13 -11.48
N GLY A 39 -11.96 6.86 -10.61
CA GLY A 39 -13.41 6.91 -10.54
C GLY A 39 -13.99 5.71 -9.79
N PHE A 40 -15.18 5.89 -9.19
CA PHE A 40 -15.90 4.86 -8.42
C PHE A 40 -16.00 3.52 -9.16
N TRP A 41 -16.27 3.58 -10.46
CA TRP A 41 -16.44 2.40 -11.29
C TRP A 41 -15.15 1.62 -11.53
N LYS A 42 -14.00 2.29 -11.72
CA LYS A 42 -12.74 1.58 -11.92
C LYS A 42 -12.20 0.99 -10.63
N LEU A 43 -12.41 1.64 -9.48
CA LEU A 43 -12.00 1.06 -8.21
C LEU A 43 -12.85 -0.17 -7.87
N LEU A 44 -14.17 -0.11 -8.07
CA LEU A 44 -15.03 -1.27 -7.93
C LEU A 44 -14.60 -2.40 -8.88
N PHE A 45 -14.29 -2.06 -10.14
CA PHE A 45 -13.78 -3.03 -11.11
C PHE A 45 -12.46 -3.65 -10.67
N ILE A 46 -11.49 -2.84 -10.22
CA ILE A 46 -10.21 -3.33 -9.67
C ILE A 46 -10.47 -4.20 -8.44
N LEU A 47 -11.35 -3.82 -7.53
CA LEU A 47 -11.62 -4.55 -6.30
C LEU A 47 -12.25 -5.91 -6.60
N VAL A 48 -13.23 -5.95 -7.50
CA VAL A 48 -13.84 -7.19 -7.98
C VAL A 48 -12.81 -8.02 -8.75
N LEU A 49 -12.00 -7.42 -9.62
CA LEU A 49 -10.96 -8.12 -10.38
C LEU A 49 -9.84 -8.64 -9.46
N THR A 50 -9.50 -7.95 -8.38
CA THR A 50 -8.56 -8.40 -7.35
C THR A 50 -9.18 -9.52 -6.53
N LEU A 51 -10.47 -9.46 -6.19
CA LEU A 51 -11.14 -10.54 -5.47
C LEU A 51 -11.27 -11.80 -6.33
N VAL A 52 -11.68 -11.63 -7.59
CA VAL A 52 -11.76 -12.70 -8.59
C VAL A 52 -10.37 -13.22 -8.92
N GLY A 53 -9.40 -12.34 -9.16
CA GLY A 53 -8.02 -12.70 -9.45
C GLY A 53 -7.32 -13.36 -8.26
N TYR A 54 -7.64 -12.96 -7.02
CA TYR A 54 -7.19 -13.64 -5.81
C TYR A 54 -7.89 -14.98 -5.66
N TYR A 55 -9.19 -15.09 -5.92
CA TYR A 55 -9.91 -16.36 -5.82
C TYR A 55 -9.47 -17.36 -6.89
N VAL A 56 -9.42 -16.92 -8.15
CA VAL A 56 -8.91 -17.68 -9.30
C VAL A 56 -7.44 -17.98 -9.11
N GLY A 57 -6.63 -17.00 -8.71
CA GLY A 57 -5.21 -17.14 -8.45
C GLY A 57 -4.93 -18.11 -7.31
N PHE A 58 -5.60 -17.96 -6.16
CA PHE A 58 -5.50 -18.88 -5.01
C PHE A 58 -5.98 -20.28 -5.37
N ARG A 59 -7.09 -20.39 -6.11
CA ARG A 59 -7.60 -21.69 -6.62
C ARG A 59 -6.60 -22.33 -7.58
N TYR A 60 -6.03 -21.59 -8.52
CA TYR A 60 -5.01 -22.05 -9.46
C TYR A 60 -3.67 -22.36 -8.77
N PHE A 61 -3.27 -21.58 -7.76
CA PHE A 61 -2.04 -21.79 -7.00
C PHE A 61 -2.14 -23.00 -6.05
N CYS A 62 -3.33 -23.26 -5.50
CA CYS A 62 -3.60 -24.50 -4.77
C CYS A 62 -3.58 -25.72 -5.69
N ASP A 63 -4.13 -25.59 -6.90
CA ASP A 63 -4.15 -26.65 -7.90
C ASP A 63 -2.84 -26.62 -8.70
N ARG A 64 -1.73 -27.06 -8.08
CA ARG A 64 -0.41 -27.12 -8.73
C ARG A 64 -0.47 -27.80 -10.09
N ASP A 65 -1.40 -28.73 -10.30
CA ASP A 65 -1.65 -29.40 -11.57
C ASP A 65 -2.30 -28.49 -12.61
N ALA A 66 -3.20 -27.59 -12.23
CA ALA A 66 -3.81 -26.62 -13.15
C ALA A 66 -2.81 -25.51 -13.54
N ILE A 67 -2.00 -25.02 -12.59
CA ILE A 67 -0.90 -24.10 -12.89
C ILE A 67 0.16 -24.78 -13.76
N ARG A 68 0.54 -26.03 -13.45
CA ARG A 68 1.48 -26.81 -14.28
C ARG A 68 0.93 -27.04 -15.68
N LYS A 69 -0.33 -27.46 -15.84
CA LYS A 69 -0.96 -27.64 -17.16
C LYS A 69 -1.09 -26.35 -17.96
N LEU A 70 -1.37 -25.21 -17.30
CA LEU A 70 -1.46 -23.92 -17.97
C LEU A 70 -0.07 -23.42 -18.38
N ILE A 71 0.93 -23.62 -17.52
CA ILE A 71 2.34 -23.32 -17.81
C ILE A 71 2.89 -24.24 -18.90
N ASP A 72 2.65 -25.55 -18.86
CA ASP A 72 3.11 -26.52 -19.87
C ASP A 72 2.46 -26.26 -21.25
N ARG A 73 1.29 -25.62 -21.28
CA ARG A 73 0.58 -25.25 -22.51
C ARG A 73 0.98 -23.89 -23.06
N ILE A 74 1.40 -22.95 -22.19
CA ILE A 74 1.88 -21.62 -22.59
C ILE A 74 3.39 -21.59 -22.84
N LEU A 75 4.13 -22.48 -22.17
CA LEU A 75 5.56 -22.75 -22.32
C LEU A 75 5.67 -24.23 -22.71
N PRO A 76 5.67 -24.55 -24.01
CA PRO A 76 5.77 -25.92 -24.48
C PRO A 76 6.96 -26.65 -23.84
N PRO A 77 6.81 -27.96 -23.59
CA PRO A 77 7.71 -28.75 -22.77
C PRO A 77 9.07 -28.94 -23.45
N GLY A 78 10.14 -28.69 -22.71
CA GLY A 78 11.47 -29.11 -23.12
C GLY A 78 12.58 -28.49 -22.30
N MET A 79 13.31 -29.35 -21.58
CA MET A 79 14.64 -29.10 -21.00
C MET A 79 14.70 -28.47 -19.59
N PHE A 80 14.22 -29.17 -18.57
CA PHE A 80 14.96 -29.20 -17.29
C PHE A 80 15.04 -30.65 -16.83
N ARG A 81 16.04 -31.33 -17.39
CA ARG A 81 16.63 -32.55 -16.83
C ARG A 81 17.45 -32.18 -15.60
#